data_AF-A0A7C3V3Q3-F1
#
_entry.id   AF-A0A7C3V3Q3-F1
#
_cell.length_a   1.000
_cell.length_b   1.000
_cell.length_c   1.000
_cell.angle_alpha   90.00
_cell.angle_beta   90.00
_cell.angle_gamma   90.00
#
_symmetry.space_group_name_H-M   'P 1'
#
loop_
_entity.id
_entity.type
_entity.pdbx_description
1 polymer ?
#
loop_
_entity_poly.entity_id
_entity_poly.type
_entity_poly.pdbx_seq_one_letter_code
_entity_poly.pdbx_strand_id
1 'polypeptide(L)'
;MQGWITLYGNSRTNFQRCTTGKLTEYANRHKIYLCDWKKGDKMKIAEFISAKEIVIGMKATDKAGSLKELLDVLKSRGLLEESEKVLSTLIEREKLGSTGIGQGIAVPHAKTDQVKNLVCALGISSRGIDFDSLDGEPVHIVFLVL
;
A
#
# COMPACT_ATOMS: atom_id res chain seq x y z
N MET A 1 2.79 -16.48 -14.63
CA MET A 1 3.03 -17.30 -13.42
C MET A 1 2.64 -16.46 -12.23
N GLN A 2 1.61 -16.87 -11.50
CA GLN A 2 1.04 -16.16 -10.35
C GLN A 2 1.98 -16.31 -9.14
N GLY A 3 2.48 -15.19 -8.60
CA GLY A 3 3.29 -15.18 -7.38
C GLY A 3 2.41 -14.82 -6.19
N TRP A 4 2.36 -15.70 -5.19
CA TRP A 4 1.66 -15.50 -3.93
C TRP A 4 2.56 -14.74 -2.95
N ILE A 5 2.02 -13.74 -2.25
CA ILE A 5 2.69 -13.06 -1.13
C ILE A 5 2.29 -13.78 0.16
N THR A 6 3.27 -14.36 0.86
CA THR A 6 3.05 -14.94 2.19
C THR A 6 3.62 -13.98 3.24
N LEU A 7 2.74 -13.39 4.06
CA LEU A 7 3.14 -12.65 5.25
C LEU A 7 3.18 -13.58 6.46
N TYR A 8 4.32 -13.62 7.16
CA TYR A 8 4.40 -14.19 8.51
C TYR A 8 4.38 -13.05 9.54
N GLY A 9 3.45 -13.11 10.49
CA GLY A 9 3.42 -12.21 11.65
C GLY A 9 2.92 -12.95 12.89
N ASN A 10 3.73 -13.01 13.95
CA ASN A 10 3.33 -13.60 15.22
C ASN A 10 3.06 -12.51 16.27
N SER A 11 1.84 -12.54 16.82
CA SER A 11 1.38 -12.02 18.11
C SER A 11 1.30 -10.50 18.41
N ARG A 12 0.06 -10.06 18.64
CA ARG A 12 -0.48 -9.10 19.64
C ARG A 12 0.42 -7.93 20.09
N THR A 13 0.13 -6.70 19.64
CA THR A 13 0.50 -5.48 20.39
C THR A 13 -0.49 -4.33 20.19
N ASN A 14 -0.76 -3.61 21.29
CA ASN A 14 -1.65 -2.44 21.39
C ASN A 14 -1.15 -1.24 20.57
N PHE A 15 -2.05 -0.62 19.80
CA PHE A 15 -1.76 0.58 19.01
C PHE A 15 -1.74 1.84 19.90
N GLN A 16 -0.55 2.38 20.16
CA GLN A 16 -0.36 3.79 20.52
C GLN A 16 0.43 4.52 19.43
N ARG A 17 -0.05 5.71 19.09
CA ARG A 17 0.41 6.65 18.04
C ARG A 17 1.91 6.51 17.70
N CYS A 18 2.21 5.94 16.53
CA CYS A 18 3.56 5.84 15.99
C CYS A 18 3.82 6.99 15.00
N THR A 19 4.78 7.85 15.33
CA THR A 19 5.40 8.78 14.38
C THR A 19 6.31 7.99 13.41
N THR A 20 6.59 8.57 12.24
CA THR A 20 7.27 7.94 11.09
C THR A 20 8.57 7.19 11.41
N GLY A 21 9.30 7.53 12.46
CA GLY A 21 10.49 6.79 12.90
C GLY A 21 10.21 5.40 13.49
N LYS A 22 9.02 5.17 14.07
CA LYS A 22 8.70 3.91 14.76
C LYS A 22 8.23 2.79 13.81
N LEU A 23 7.73 3.12 12.61
CA LEU A 23 7.34 2.13 11.61
C LEU A 23 8.55 1.41 11.01
N THR A 24 9.65 2.13 10.80
CA THR A 24 10.91 1.55 10.34
C THR A 24 11.53 0.64 11.41
N GLU A 25 11.43 1.03 12.68
CA GLU A 25 11.88 0.19 13.80
C GLU A 25 11.02 -1.08 13.94
N TYR A 26 9.70 -0.97 13.80
CA TYR A 26 8.78 -2.10 13.85
C TYR A 26 9.02 -3.10 12.71
N ALA A 27 9.13 -2.62 11.47
CA ALA A 27 9.40 -3.46 10.31
C ALA A 27 10.73 -4.22 10.45
N ASN A 28 11.78 -3.56 10.95
CA ASN A 28 13.07 -4.19 11.24
C ASN A 28 12.99 -5.18 12.40
N ARG A 29 12.29 -4.84 13.47
CA ARG A 29 12.14 -5.69 14.67
C ARG A 29 11.35 -6.95 14.37
N HIS A 30 10.42 -6.93 13.41
CA HIS A 30 9.51 -8.04 13.12
C HIS A 30 9.77 -8.72 11.77
N LYS A 31 10.91 -8.40 11.12
CA LYS A 31 11.40 -9.04 9.90
C LYS A 31 10.38 -9.09 8.75
N ILE A 32 9.61 -8.02 8.58
CA ILE A 32 8.63 -7.90 7.50
C ILE A 32 9.39 -7.44 6.24
N TYR A 33 9.54 -8.34 5.25
CA TYR A 33 10.21 -8.07 3.98
C TYR A 33 9.36 -8.59 2.80
N LEU A 34 9.29 -7.82 1.71
CA LEU A 34 8.82 -8.32 0.41
C LEU A 34 10.05 -8.73 -0.41
N CYS A 35 10.15 -10.02 -0.73
CA CYS A 35 11.33 -10.59 -1.37
C CYS A 35 11.22 -10.55 -2.91
N ASP A 36 12.19 -9.91 -3.57
CA ASP A 36 12.55 -10.19 -4.97
C ASP A 36 13.76 -11.13 -4.99
N TRP A 37 13.59 -12.32 -5.60
CA TRP A 37 14.47 -13.48 -5.44
C TRP A 37 15.80 -13.36 -6.21
N LYS A 38 15.96 -12.42 -7.15
CA LYS A 38 17.06 -12.52 -8.13
C LYS A 38 18.36 -11.78 -7.84
N LYS A 39 18.48 -10.92 -6.82
CA LYS A 39 19.72 -10.11 -6.68
C LYS A 39 20.32 -9.88 -5.29
N GLY A 40 19.68 -10.24 -4.18
CA GLY A 40 20.30 -10.07 -2.85
C GLY A 40 20.56 -8.61 -2.41
N ASP A 41 20.24 -7.62 -3.24
CA ASP A 41 20.22 -6.22 -2.86
C ASP A 41 18.92 -5.92 -2.12
N LYS A 42 19.05 -5.62 -0.82
CA LYS A 42 17.93 -5.17 0.02
C LYS A 42 17.51 -3.76 -0.41
N MET A 43 16.62 -3.65 -1.38
CA MET A 43 15.94 -2.38 -1.65
C MET A 43 15.05 -2.03 -0.46
N LYS A 44 15.33 -0.89 0.18
CA LYS A 44 14.48 -0.39 1.24
C LYS A 44 13.29 0.28 0.59
N ILE A 45 12.07 -0.15 0.93
CA ILE A 45 10.82 0.53 0.52
C ILE A 45 10.86 2.04 0.82
N ALA A 46 11.55 2.43 1.91
CA ALA A 46 11.76 3.82 2.29
C ALA A 46 12.51 4.66 1.22
N GLU A 47 13.18 4.04 0.26
CA GLU A 47 13.87 4.74 -0.83
C GLU A 47 12.91 5.12 -1.97
N PHE A 48 11.72 4.51 -2.02
CA PHE A 48 10.70 4.73 -3.06
C PHE A 48 9.46 5.49 -2.57
N ILE A 49 9.39 5.79 -1.27
CA ILE A 49 8.36 6.66 -0.67
C ILE A 49 9.05 7.84 -0.02
N SER A 50 8.73 9.06 -0.46
CA SER A 50 9.02 10.24 0.34
C SER A 50 7.84 10.54 1.28
N ALA A 51 8.11 11.32 2.32
CA ALA A 51 7.08 11.74 3.27
C ALA A 51 5.91 12.49 2.60
N LYS A 52 6.09 13.01 1.39
CA LYS A 52 5.07 13.77 0.64
C LYS A 52 4.05 12.86 -0.05
N GLU A 53 4.36 11.58 -0.21
CA GLU A 53 3.44 10.57 -0.76
C GLU A 53 2.76 9.75 0.35
N ILE A 54 2.86 10.21 1.61
CA ILE A 54 2.20 9.62 2.78
C ILE A 54 0.95 10.43 3.15
N VAL A 55 -0.21 9.80 3.08
CA VAL A 55 -1.51 10.36 3.46
C VAL A 55 -1.90 9.83 4.83
N ILE A 56 -1.85 10.70 5.84
CA ILE A 56 -2.31 10.38 7.20
C ILE A 56 -3.74 10.89 7.37
N GLY A 57 -4.62 10.03 7.89
CA GLY A 57 -6.01 10.39 8.14
C GLY A 57 -6.84 10.33 6.86
N MET A 58 -6.69 9.23 6.11
CA MET A 58 -7.46 9.00 4.88
C MET A 58 -8.95 9.19 5.12
N LYS A 59 -9.62 9.82 4.16
CA LYS A 59 -11.05 10.09 4.24
C LYS A 59 -11.89 8.97 3.65
N ALA A 60 -11.36 8.28 2.65
CA ALA A 60 -12.01 7.15 2.02
C ALA A 60 -12.46 6.09 3.02
N THR A 61 -13.62 5.50 2.76
CA THR A 61 -14.20 4.40 3.55
C THR A 61 -14.32 3.12 2.74
N ASP A 62 -14.10 3.19 1.42
CA ASP A 62 -14.16 2.07 0.51
C ASP A 62 -12.89 1.95 -0.34
N LYS A 63 -12.73 0.78 -0.95
CA LYS A 63 -11.62 0.42 -1.83
C LYS A 63 -11.36 1.46 -2.93
N ALA A 64 -12.36 1.76 -3.75
CA ALA A 64 -12.18 2.65 -4.90
C ALA A 64 -11.79 4.07 -4.49
N GLY A 65 -12.44 4.60 -3.46
CA GLY A 65 -12.14 5.91 -2.87
C GLY A 65 -10.73 5.96 -2.31
N SER A 66 -10.26 4.89 -1.66
CA SER A 66 -8.91 4.86 -1.11
C SER A 66 -7.82 4.87 -2.19
N LEU A 67 -8.04 4.14 -3.28
CA LEU A 67 -7.16 4.14 -4.44
C LEU A 67 -7.16 5.52 -5.10
N LYS A 68 -8.33 6.11 -5.30
CA LYS A 68 -8.46 7.45 -5.86
C LYS A 68 -7.74 8.50 -5.02
N GLU A 69 -7.90 8.48 -3.70
CA GLU A 69 -7.25 9.42 -2.78
C GLU A 69 -5.72 9.36 -2.88
N LEU A 70 -5.15 8.15 -3.00
CA LEU A 70 -3.70 7.99 -3.18
C LEU A 70 -3.22 8.42 -4.58
N LEU A 71 -3.98 8.11 -5.63
CA LEU A 71 -3.67 8.54 -6.99
C LEU A 71 -3.73 10.07 -7.14
N ASP A 72 -4.69 10.73 -6.48
CA ASP A 72 -4.81 12.19 -6.47
C ASP A 72 -3.56 12.82 -5.84
N VAL A 73 -3.01 12.21 -4.78
CA VAL A 73 -1.73 12.64 -4.21
C VAL A 73 -0.62 12.48 -5.24
N LEU A 74 -0.43 11.29 -5.82
CA LEU A 74 0.62 11.07 -6.81
C LEU A 74 0.55 12.03 -8.01
N LYS A 75 -0.67 12.30 -8.49
CA LYS A 75 -0.92 13.26 -9.57
C LYS A 75 -0.56 14.69 -9.16
N SER A 76 -0.95 15.12 -7.95
CA SER A 76 -0.60 16.46 -7.43
C SER A 76 0.91 16.68 -7.29
N ARG A 77 1.68 15.58 -7.17
CA ARG A 77 3.15 15.59 -7.12
C ARG A 77 3.80 15.56 -8.50
N GLY A 78 3.03 15.41 -9.58
CA GLY A 78 3.55 15.24 -10.94
C GLY A 78 4.23 13.88 -11.16
N LEU A 79 3.89 12.87 -10.36
CA LEU A 79 4.45 11.52 -10.47
C LEU A 79 3.58 10.59 -11.34
N LEU A 80 2.42 11.08 -11.77
CA LEU A 80 1.39 10.33 -12.46
C LEU A 80 0.69 11.23 -13.48
N GLU A 81 0.60 10.78 -14.72
CA GLU A 81 -0.03 11.54 -15.82
C GLU A 81 -1.57 11.42 -15.78
N GLU A 82 -2.11 10.21 -16.03
CA GLU A 82 -3.56 9.97 -16.06
C GLU A 82 -4.06 9.09 -14.90
N SER A 83 -4.45 9.73 -13.80
CA SER A 83 -5.00 9.06 -12.61
C SER A 83 -6.20 8.15 -12.88
N GLU A 84 -7.14 8.57 -13.73
CA GLU A 84 -8.36 7.79 -14.01
C GLU A 84 -8.08 6.48 -14.75
N LYS A 85 -7.09 6.46 -15.66
CA LYS A 85 -6.66 5.25 -16.35
C LYS A 85 -6.04 4.24 -15.38
N VAL A 86 -5.21 4.73 -14.47
CA VAL A 86 -4.59 3.89 -13.44
C VAL A 86 -5.63 3.38 -12.44
N LEU A 87 -6.56 4.22 -12.01
CA LEU A 87 -7.67 3.81 -11.13
C LEU A 87 -8.47 2.67 -11.76
N SER A 88 -8.82 2.79 -13.03
CA SER A 88 -9.53 1.75 -13.77
C SER A 88 -8.74 0.44 -13.79
N THR A 89 -7.43 0.51 -14.03
CA THR A 89 -6.55 -0.67 -14.06
C THR A 89 -6.43 -1.34 -12.69
N LEU A 90 -6.32 -0.55 -11.61
CA LEU A 90 -6.31 -1.06 -10.24
C LEU A 90 -7.63 -1.72 -9.88
N ILE A 91 -8.77 -1.12 -10.24
CA ILE A 91 -10.09 -1.71 -9.99
C ILE A 91 -10.24 -3.04 -10.71
N GLU A 92 -9.85 -3.12 -11.99
CA GLU A 92 -9.85 -4.41 -12.72
C GLU A 92 -8.93 -5.44 -12.07
N ARG A 93 -7.76 -5.03 -11.56
CA ARG A 93 -6.87 -5.91 -10.81
C ARG A 93 -7.52 -6.40 -9.51
N GLU A 94 -8.18 -5.54 -8.77
CA GLU A 94 -8.86 -5.88 -7.52
C GLU A 94 -10.04 -6.85 -7.72
N LYS A 95 -10.71 -6.78 -8.87
CA LYS A 95 -11.77 -7.74 -9.23
C LYS A 95 -11.28 -9.18 -9.38
N LEU A 96 -10.00 -9.39 -9.71
CA LEU A 96 -9.40 -10.72 -9.77
C LEU A 96 -9.19 -11.34 -8.38
N GLY A 97 -9.22 -10.51 -7.34
CA GLY A 97 -8.99 -10.89 -5.96
C GLY A 97 -8.41 -9.72 -5.20
N SER A 98 -8.96 -9.48 -4.01
CA SER A 98 -8.55 -8.40 -3.12
C SER A 98 -7.05 -8.44 -2.84
N THR A 99 -6.43 -7.25 -2.85
CA THR A 99 -5.06 -7.08 -2.33
C THR A 99 -5.03 -6.67 -0.86
N GLY A 100 -6.18 -6.67 -0.19
CA GLY A 100 -6.28 -6.65 1.27
C GLY A 100 -5.80 -7.98 1.84
N ILE A 101 -4.53 -8.04 2.21
CA ILE A 101 -3.85 -9.27 2.68
C ILE A 101 -4.17 -9.63 4.14
N GLY A 102 -4.96 -8.79 4.80
CA GLY A 102 -5.37 -8.94 6.19
C GLY A 102 -4.49 -8.18 7.18
N GLN A 103 -4.83 -8.30 8.46
CA GLN A 103 -4.19 -7.59 9.58
C GLN A 103 -4.17 -6.06 9.38
N GLY A 104 -5.22 -5.53 8.74
CA GLY A 104 -5.36 -4.10 8.47
C GLY A 104 -4.47 -3.57 7.35
N ILE A 105 -3.92 -4.41 6.47
CA ILE A 105 -3.01 -4.01 5.40
C ILE A 105 -3.59 -4.38 4.02
N ALA A 106 -3.50 -3.45 3.07
CA ALA A 106 -3.66 -3.72 1.64
C ALA A 106 -2.42 -3.29 0.86
N VAL A 107 -2.10 -4.03 -0.21
CA VAL A 107 -0.99 -3.70 -1.13
C VAL A 107 -1.49 -3.65 -2.58
N PRO A 108 -2.31 -2.63 -2.94
CA PRO A 108 -2.79 -2.50 -4.30
C PRO A 108 -1.64 -2.18 -5.23
N HIS A 109 -1.61 -2.85 -6.38
CA HIS A 109 -0.55 -2.67 -7.35
C HIS A 109 -1.08 -2.85 -8.77
N ALA A 110 -0.56 -2.04 -9.68
CA ALA A 110 -0.88 -2.16 -11.10
C ALA A 110 0.34 -1.80 -11.93
N LYS A 111 0.55 -2.52 -13.02
CA LYS A 111 1.52 -2.12 -14.03
C LYS A 111 0.88 -1.09 -14.94
N THR A 112 1.51 0.07 -15.12
CA THR A 112 0.99 1.14 -15.95
C THR A 112 2.11 1.88 -16.69
N ASP A 113 1.80 2.44 -17.85
CA ASP A 113 2.66 3.34 -18.62
C ASP A 113 2.50 4.81 -18.20
N GLN A 114 1.61 5.08 -17.23
CA GLN A 114 1.31 6.42 -16.72
C GLN A 114 2.34 6.94 -15.70
N VAL A 115 3.34 6.13 -15.36
CA VAL A 115 4.47 6.48 -14.49
C VAL A 115 5.79 6.15 -15.21
N LYS A 116 6.82 6.99 -15.03
CA LYS A 116 8.12 6.81 -15.69
C LYS A 116 9.07 5.89 -14.93
N ASN A 117 8.89 5.82 -13.62
CA ASN A 117 9.68 5.02 -12.68
C ASN A 117 8.70 4.36 -11.69
N LEU A 118 9.21 3.45 -10.85
CA LEU A 118 8.44 2.90 -9.73
C LEU A 118 7.94 4.04 -8.83
N VAL A 119 6.63 4.12 -8.62
CA VAL A 119 5.99 5.14 -7.78
C VAL A 119 5.17 4.47 -6.69
N CYS A 120 5.34 4.94 -5.45
CA CYS A 120 4.64 4.40 -4.30
C CYS A 120 3.91 5.50 -3.53
N ALA A 121 2.76 5.16 -2.93
CA ALA A 121 2.03 6.01 -1.99
C ALA A 121 1.57 5.18 -0.79
N LEU A 122 1.54 5.81 0.39
CA LEU A 122 1.11 5.18 1.64
C LEU A 122 -0.09 5.92 2.23
N GLY A 123 -1.17 5.21 2.44
CA GLY A 123 -2.37 5.72 3.10
C GLY A 123 -2.55 5.11 4.49
N ILE A 124 -2.90 5.94 5.47
CA ILE A 124 -3.22 5.50 6.84
C ILE A 124 -4.63 5.99 7.19
N SER A 125 -5.57 5.06 7.38
CA SER A 125 -6.93 5.29 7.85
C SER A 125 -7.08 4.88 9.31
N SER A 126 -7.42 5.84 10.17
CA SER A 126 -7.74 5.53 11.57
C SER A 126 -9.11 4.85 11.73
N ARG A 127 -10.01 5.01 10.75
CA ARG A 127 -11.37 4.45 10.80
C ARG A 127 -11.47 3.05 10.20
N GLY A 128 -10.46 2.65 9.42
CA GLY A 128 -10.55 1.48 8.57
C GLY A 128 -11.22 1.81 7.23
N ILE A 129 -10.97 0.96 6.24
CA ILE A 129 -11.49 1.03 4.88
C ILE A 129 -12.05 -0.34 4.56
N ASP A 130 -13.26 -0.39 4.03
CA ASP A 130 -13.81 -1.62 3.46
C ASP A 130 -13.07 -1.93 2.16
N PHE A 131 -12.27 -2.99 2.20
CA PHE A 131 -11.35 -3.37 1.13
C PHE A 131 -11.56 -4.82 0.68
N ASP A 132 -12.59 -5.52 1.15
CA ASP A 132 -12.77 -6.97 0.95
C ASP A 132 -11.51 -7.77 1.34
N SER A 133 -10.90 -7.48 2.51
CA SER A 133 -9.68 -8.17 2.96
C SER A 133 -9.88 -9.68 3.08
N LEU A 134 -8.81 -10.45 2.91
CA LEU A 134 -8.84 -11.92 3.02
C LEU A 134 -9.34 -12.43 4.38
N ASP A 135 -9.12 -11.68 5.45
CA ASP A 135 -9.58 -11.98 6.80
C ASP A 135 -10.94 -11.32 7.15
N GLY A 136 -11.52 -10.56 6.23
CA GLY A 136 -12.76 -9.81 6.42
C GLY A 136 -12.62 -8.56 7.28
N GLU A 137 -11.40 -8.22 7.75
CA GLU A 137 -11.18 -7.08 8.62
C GLU A 137 -10.93 -5.78 7.82
N PRO A 138 -11.30 -4.60 8.36
CA PRO A 138 -11.04 -3.32 7.70
C PRO A 138 -9.55 -3.07 7.49
N VAL A 139 -9.21 -2.44 6.37
CA VAL A 139 -7.84 -2.01 6.07
C VAL A 139 -7.56 -0.66 6.70
N HIS A 140 -6.46 -0.57 7.45
CA HIS A 140 -5.97 0.66 8.05
C HIS A 140 -4.77 1.25 7.33
N ILE A 141 -4.02 0.42 6.59
CA ILE A 141 -2.82 0.81 5.88
C ILE A 141 -2.94 0.35 4.43
N VAL A 142 -2.92 1.30 3.50
CA VAL A 142 -2.95 1.03 2.05
C VAL A 142 -1.61 1.41 1.46
N PHE A 143 -0.86 0.44 0.93
CA PHE A 143 0.43 0.65 0.30
C PHE A 143 0.31 0.47 -1.21
N LEU A 144 0.13 1.57 -1.93
CA LEU A 144 -0.04 1.58 -3.38
C LEU A 144 1.33 1.53 -4.09
N VAL A 145 1.46 0.66 -5.09
CA VAL A 145 2.65 0.53 -5.94
C VAL A 145 2.28 0.57 -7.42
N LEU A 146 2.91 1.45 -8.20
CA LEU A 146 2.71 1.65 -9.64
C LEU A 146 4.01 1.51 -10.42
#